data_AF-A0A946XRV8-F1
#
_entry.id   AF-A0A946XRV8-F1
#
_cell.length_a   1.000
_cell.length_b   1.000
_cell.length_c   1.000
_cell.angle_alpha   90.00
_cell.angle_beta   90.00
_cell.angle_gamma   90.00
#
_symmetry.space_group_name_H-M   'P 1'
#
loop_
_entity.id
_entity.type
_entity.pdbx_description
1 polymer ?
#
loop_
_entity_poly.entity_id
_entity_poly.type
_entity_poly.pdbx_seq_one_letter_code
_entity_poly.pdbx_strand_id
1 'polypeptide(L)'
;MSGTTISDKSQTTFPVSSIQSLQSEKTPSSFSAQIIRDMSTMTSHSIENAAGVMDGFWDYVSNHRVNWRKDTHCLQIPKFGTFILKPRSKTFIKKQKIGKIKFLKSQFIYRDKEGKWTKNEVAKARINFSLSPSIDLKSLPSPPFNSTSTQWIENWTGKGHSRLSSKRRISVSIHEMTGIPLKEVHVLLNCLFRDTLFAIKSNEKVNFAKRGTFIKGNRVNFKATPSFERKFGLIE
;
A
#
# COMPACT_ATOMS: atom_id res chain seq x y z
N MET A 1 -39.59 23.24 -3.96
CA MET A 1 -38.60 23.51 -2.92
C MET A 1 -38.33 22.21 -2.19
N SER A 2 -37.24 21.53 -2.52
CA SER A 2 -36.85 20.27 -1.89
C SER A 2 -35.40 20.43 -1.48
N GLY A 3 -35.21 20.60 -0.18
CA GLY A 3 -33.90 20.80 0.44
C GLY A 3 -33.08 19.52 0.37
N THR A 4 -31.98 19.58 -0.36
CA THR A 4 -30.93 18.57 -0.31
C THR A 4 -30.17 18.77 0.99
N THR A 5 -30.38 17.88 1.95
CA THR A 5 -29.56 17.76 3.16
C THR A 5 -28.14 17.37 2.75
N ILE A 6 -27.24 18.35 2.77
CA ILE A 6 -25.80 18.15 2.69
C ILE A 6 -25.40 17.40 3.96
N SER A 7 -25.04 16.13 3.81
CA SER A 7 -24.47 15.34 4.90
C SER A 7 -23.05 15.82 5.16
N ASP A 8 -22.93 16.86 5.98
CA ASP A 8 -21.69 17.30 6.62
C ASP A 8 -21.21 16.22 7.60
N LYS A 9 -20.32 15.35 7.12
CA LYS A 9 -19.35 14.62 7.97
C LYS A 9 -18.06 14.41 7.20
N SER A 10 -17.30 15.48 6.99
CA SER A 10 -15.85 15.37 6.90
C SER A 10 -15.34 14.92 8.28
N GLN A 11 -15.41 13.62 8.57
CA GLN A 11 -14.64 13.06 9.67
C GLN A 11 -13.18 13.35 9.35
N THR A 12 -12.59 14.27 10.11
CA THR A 12 -11.16 14.53 10.04
C THR A 12 -10.45 13.20 10.32
N THR A 13 -9.85 12.63 9.28
CA THR A 13 -9.23 11.29 9.29
C THR A 13 -8.09 11.18 10.30
N PHE A 14 -7.62 12.32 10.82
CA PHE A 14 -6.56 12.44 11.80
C PHE A 14 -7.02 13.23 13.03
N PRO A 15 -6.91 12.68 14.25
CA PRO A 15 -7.11 13.46 15.46
C PRO A 15 -6.01 14.52 15.57
N VAL A 16 -6.40 15.75 15.93
CA VAL A 16 -5.51 16.93 16.03
C VAL A 16 -4.25 16.64 16.87
N SER A 17 -4.38 15.83 17.92
CA SER A 17 -3.26 15.42 18.77
C SER A 17 -2.17 14.63 18.04
N SER A 18 -2.53 13.82 17.04
CA SER A 18 -1.56 13.08 16.22
C SER A 18 -0.81 14.00 15.27
N ILE A 19 -1.48 15.01 14.72
CA ILE A 19 -0.88 16.04 13.86
C ILE A 19 0.11 16.89 14.67
N GLN A 20 -0.28 17.35 15.86
CA GLN A 20 0.60 18.10 16.76
C GLN A 20 1.85 17.30 17.15
N SER A 21 1.71 15.99 17.37
CA SER A 21 2.86 15.12 17.64
C SER A 21 3.82 15.04 16.44
N LEU A 22 3.28 14.99 15.21
CA LEU A 22 4.07 14.98 13.97
C LEU A 22 4.76 16.32 13.71
N GLN A 23 4.19 17.44 14.17
CA GLN A 23 4.76 18.78 14.07
C GLN A 23 5.82 19.07 15.14
N SER A 24 5.83 18.34 16.26
CA SER A 24 6.81 18.56 17.34
C SER A 24 8.25 18.18 16.95
N GLU A 25 9.25 18.89 17.47
CA GLU A 25 10.68 18.64 17.24
C GLU A 25 11.19 17.30 17.81
N LYS A 26 10.35 16.57 18.55
CA LYS A 26 10.71 15.26 19.07
C LYS A 26 10.88 14.24 17.93
N THR A 27 11.82 13.32 18.14
CA THR A 27 12.06 12.17 17.25
C THR A 27 10.76 11.37 17.12
N PRO A 28 10.26 11.14 15.90
CA PRO A 28 8.99 10.47 15.71
C PRO A 28 9.07 9.00 16.15
N SER A 29 8.01 8.51 16.77
CA SER A 29 7.93 7.17 17.38
C SER A 29 7.84 6.02 16.36
N SER A 30 7.64 6.32 15.07
CA SER A 30 7.55 5.32 14.00
C SER A 30 8.09 5.87 12.68
N PHE A 31 8.51 4.97 11.78
CA PHE A 31 8.94 5.37 10.43
C PHE A 31 7.78 5.95 9.62
N SER A 32 6.54 5.50 9.85
CA SER A 32 5.37 6.15 9.24
C SER A 32 5.29 7.64 9.58
N ALA A 33 5.53 8.00 10.84
CA ALA A 33 5.52 9.40 11.29
C ALA A 33 6.68 10.21 10.70
N GLN A 34 7.89 9.62 10.67
CA GLN A 34 9.06 10.24 10.03
C GLN A 34 8.79 10.50 8.54
N ILE A 35 8.32 9.49 7.81
CA ILE A 35 8.07 9.60 6.37
C ILE A 35 6.98 10.64 6.08
N ILE A 36 5.92 10.74 6.89
CA ILE A 36 4.91 11.80 6.73
C ILE A 36 5.53 13.20 6.88
N ARG A 37 6.40 13.37 7.89
CA ARG A 37 7.11 14.64 8.10
C ARG A 37 8.03 14.95 6.92
N ASP A 38 8.81 13.97 6.45
CA ASP A 38 9.71 14.11 5.31
C ASP A 38 8.94 14.48 4.03
N MET A 39 7.80 13.83 3.79
CA MET A 39 6.91 14.13 2.67
C MET A 39 6.44 15.59 2.70
N SER A 40 5.96 16.06 3.85
CA SER A 40 5.50 17.45 4.01
C SER A 40 6.64 18.44 3.77
N THR A 41 7.77 18.26 4.44
CA THR A 41 8.94 19.16 4.33
C THR A 41 9.47 19.22 2.90
N MET A 42 9.59 18.07 2.22
CA MET A 42 10.23 18.00 0.90
C MET A 42 9.33 18.45 -0.26
N THR A 43 8.01 18.50 -0.04
CA THR A 43 7.04 18.91 -1.06
C THR A 43 6.42 20.26 -0.76
N SER A 44 6.71 20.85 0.41
CA SER A 44 6.06 22.05 0.94
C SER A 44 4.52 21.91 0.99
N HIS A 45 4.01 20.69 1.12
CA HIS A 45 2.59 20.41 1.32
C HIS A 45 2.32 20.18 2.80
N SER A 46 1.06 20.32 3.21
CA SER A 46 0.67 20.18 4.62
C SER A 46 0.92 18.76 5.15
N ILE A 47 1.19 18.64 6.46
CA ILE A 47 1.35 17.34 7.14
C ILE A 47 0.07 16.53 7.03
N GLU A 48 -1.08 17.20 7.04
CA GLU A 48 -2.40 16.61 6.89
C GLU A 48 -2.55 15.94 5.51
N ASN A 49 -2.13 16.62 4.44
CA ASN A 49 -2.17 16.05 3.09
C ASN A 49 -1.18 14.88 2.97
N ALA A 50 0.02 15.02 3.54
CA ALA A 50 1.01 13.94 3.56
C ALA A 50 0.49 12.69 4.30
N ALA A 51 -0.13 12.88 5.46
CA ALA A 51 -0.74 11.82 6.25
C ALA A 51 -1.93 11.19 5.50
N GLY A 52 -2.77 12.00 4.85
CA GLY A 52 -3.88 11.54 4.01
C GLY A 52 -3.40 10.66 2.85
N VAL A 53 -2.29 11.01 2.21
CA VAL A 53 -1.68 10.19 1.15
C VAL A 53 -1.08 8.89 1.69
N MET A 54 -0.42 8.93 2.85
CA MET A 54 0.09 7.73 3.54
C MET A 54 -1.04 6.74 3.83
N ASP A 55 -2.11 7.22 4.45
CA ASP A 55 -3.24 6.36 4.82
C ASP A 55 -4.02 5.90 3.60
N GLY A 56 -4.25 6.78 2.62
CA GLY A 56 -4.88 6.39 1.36
C GLY A 56 -4.11 5.33 0.58
N PHE A 57 -2.78 5.39 0.61
CA PHE A 57 -1.96 4.32 0.03
C PHE A 57 -2.19 2.98 0.73
N TRP A 58 -2.11 2.94 2.06
CA TRP A 58 -2.30 1.69 2.81
C TRP A 58 -3.73 1.16 2.73
N ASP A 59 -4.72 2.05 2.63
CA ASP A 59 -6.12 1.71 2.41
C ASP A 59 -6.32 1.10 1.04
N TYR A 60 -5.71 1.68 0.00
CA TYR A 60 -5.68 1.09 -1.35
C TYR A 60 -5.05 -0.31 -1.33
N VAL A 61 -3.91 -0.49 -0.65
CA VAL A 61 -3.24 -1.79 -0.53
C VAL A 61 -4.14 -2.80 0.18
N SER A 62 -4.87 -2.38 1.22
CA SER A 62 -5.74 -3.26 2.02
C SER A 62 -6.98 -3.76 1.26
N ASN A 63 -7.48 -3.00 0.28
CA ASN A 63 -8.64 -3.36 -0.52
C ASN A 63 -8.29 -4.32 -1.68
N HIS A 64 -7.86 -5.53 -1.32
CA HIS A 64 -7.35 -6.49 -2.29
C HIS A 64 -8.38 -7.03 -3.28
N ARG A 65 -9.67 -7.01 -2.91
CA ARG A 65 -10.75 -7.53 -3.77
C ARG A 65 -10.94 -6.68 -5.03
N VAL A 66 -10.65 -5.39 -4.93
CA VAL A 66 -10.82 -4.42 -6.02
C VAL A 66 -9.48 -4.07 -6.67
N ASN A 67 -8.45 -3.88 -5.85
CA ASN A 67 -7.21 -3.24 -6.31
C ASN A 67 -6.15 -4.20 -6.82
N TRP A 68 -6.29 -5.49 -6.54
CA TRP A 68 -5.31 -6.51 -6.91
C TRP A 68 -5.78 -7.31 -8.11
N ARG A 69 -4.83 -7.87 -8.87
CA ARG A 69 -5.15 -8.78 -9.97
C ARG A 69 -5.84 -10.03 -9.44
N LYS A 70 -7.00 -10.38 -10.01
CA LYS A 70 -7.85 -11.49 -9.55
C LYS A 70 -7.24 -12.87 -9.79
N ASP A 71 -6.41 -13.00 -10.82
CA ASP A 71 -5.78 -14.26 -11.25
C ASP A 71 -4.51 -14.58 -10.44
N THR A 72 -3.65 -13.57 -10.22
CA THR A 72 -2.38 -13.77 -9.52
C THR A 72 -2.43 -13.35 -8.04
N HIS A 73 -3.47 -12.65 -7.62
CA HIS A 73 -3.56 -12.00 -6.31
C HIS A 73 -2.32 -11.15 -6.01
N CYS A 74 -1.97 -10.29 -6.98
CA CYS A 74 -0.84 -9.37 -6.88
C CYS A 74 -1.27 -7.92 -7.08
N LEU A 75 -0.65 -7.03 -6.31
CA LEU A 75 -0.59 -5.59 -6.59
C LEU A 75 0.86 -5.22 -6.93
N GLN A 76 1.14 -5.07 -8.21
CA GLN A 76 2.45 -4.64 -8.71
C GLN A 76 2.47 -3.12 -8.88
N ILE A 77 3.42 -2.47 -8.23
CA ILE A 77 3.66 -1.03 -8.28
C ILE A 77 5.06 -0.82 -8.88
N PRO A 78 5.15 -0.39 -10.15
CA PRO A 78 6.44 -0.15 -10.81
C PRO A 78 7.30 0.82 -10.00
N LYS A 79 8.61 0.55 -9.95
CA LYS A 79 9.59 1.36 -9.18
C LYS A 79 9.33 1.41 -7.66
N PHE A 80 8.49 0.52 -7.12
CA PHE A 80 8.34 0.34 -5.67
C PHE A 80 8.44 -1.13 -5.28
N GLY A 81 7.48 -1.95 -5.71
CA GLY A 81 7.45 -3.35 -5.34
C GLY A 81 6.14 -4.03 -5.69
N THR A 82 6.05 -5.29 -5.31
CA THR A 82 4.88 -6.13 -5.54
C THR A 82 4.41 -6.70 -4.22
N PHE A 83 3.15 -6.45 -3.89
CA PHE A 83 2.45 -7.19 -2.85
C PHE A 83 1.78 -8.42 -3.48
N ILE A 84 1.88 -9.57 -2.82
CA ILE A 84 1.31 -10.83 -3.29
C ILE A 84 0.74 -11.62 -2.13
N LEU A 85 -0.46 -12.18 -2.33
CA LEU A 85 -1.04 -13.11 -1.37
C LEU A 85 -0.44 -14.49 -1.55
N LYS A 86 0.11 -15.02 -0.47
CA LYS A 86 0.67 -16.38 -0.44
C LYS A 86 0.14 -17.17 0.75
N PRO A 87 0.02 -18.49 0.63
CA PRO A 87 -0.24 -19.33 1.79
C PRO A 87 0.94 -19.27 2.78
N ARG A 88 0.66 -19.31 4.08
CA ARG A 88 1.68 -19.35 5.14
C ARG A 88 2.45 -20.68 5.15
N SER A 89 1.81 -21.80 4.87
CA SER A 89 2.48 -23.12 4.88
C SER A 89 3.14 -23.43 3.53
N LYS A 90 4.46 -23.67 3.54
CA LYS A 90 5.22 -24.14 2.37
C LYS A 90 5.23 -25.67 2.25
N THR A 91 5.05 -26.39 3.36
CA THR A 91 5.39 -27.81 3.50
C THR A 91 4.27 -28.76 3.06
N PHE A 92 3.00 -28.40 3.29
CA PHE A 92 1.86 -29.27 2.97
C PHE A 92 1.45 -29.20 1.50
N ILE A 93 1.52 -27.99 0.94
CA ILE A 93 1.02 -27.68 -0.40
C ILE A 93 1.81 -28.37 -1.52
N LYS A 94 3.10 -28.66 -1.31
CA LYS A 94 3.94 -29.36 -2.31
C LYS A 94 3.62 -30.85 -2.42
N LYS A 95 3.12 -31.50 -1.35
CA LYS A 95 2.89 -32.96 -1.33
C LYS A 95 1.55 -33.40 -1.92
N GLN A 96 0.56 -32.51 -2.00
CA GLN A 96 -0.83 -32.84 -2.37
C GLN A 96 -1.32 -32.26 -3.71
N LYS A 97 -0.45 -31.64 -4.53
CA LYS A 97 -0.89 -30.82 -5.67
C LYS A 97 -0.67 -31.40 -7.06
N ILE A 98 -1.70 -31.21 -7.89
CA ILE A 98 -1.61 -31.06 -9.35
C ILE A 98 -2.36 -29.75 -9.71
N GLY A 99 -1.65 -28.63 -9.93
CA GLY A 99 -2.23 -27.44 -10.60
C GLY A 99 -2.44 -26.12 -9.80
N LYS A 100 -3.27 -25.23 -10.38
CA LYS A 100 -3.45 -23.80 -10.05
C LYS A 100 -4.11 -23.55 -8.68
N ILE A 101 -3.57 -22.59 -7.91
CA ILE A 101 -4.17 -22.07 -6.66
C ILE A 101 -5.14 -20.93 -7.00
N LYS A 102 -6.29 -20.86 -6.33
CA LYS A 102 -7.14 -19.66 -6.32
C LYS A 102 -7.38 -19.18 -4.89
N PHE A 103 -7.56 -17.89 -4.71
CA PHE A 103 -8.02 -17.30 -3.45
C PHE A 103 -9.50 -16.96 -3.58
N LEU A 104 -10.34 -17.55 -2.72
CA LEU A 104 -11.77 -17.32 -2.68
C LEU A 104 -12.14 -16.74 -1.32
N LYS A 105 -12.62 -15.49 -1.30
CA LYS A 105 -12.96 -14.70 -0.11
C LYS A 105 -11.76 -14.48 0.84
N SER A 106 -11.45 -15.47 1.66
CA SER A 106 -10.38 -15.47 2.67
C SER A 106 -9.55 -16.77 2.66
N GLN A 107 -9.89 -17.73 1.78
CA GLN A 107 -9.34 -19.07 1.78
C GLN A 107 -8.66 -19.41 0.45
N PHE A 108 -7.59 -20.20 0.53
CA PHE A 108 -7.00 -20.79 -0.66
C PHE A 108 -7.70 -22.09 -1.02
N ILE A 109 -8.06 -22.23 -2.29
CA ILE A 109 -8.52 -23.47 -2.90
C ILE A 109 -7.50 -23.95 -3.93
N TYR A 110 -7.39 -25.27 -4.07
CA TYR A 110 -6.48 -25.92 -5.01
C TYR A 110 -7.19 -27.08 -5.70
N ARG A 111 -6.65 -27.53 -6.84
CA ARG A 111 -7.05 -28.80 -7.46
C ARG A 111 -6.27 -29.94 -6.80
N ASP A 112 -6.98 -30.92 -6.26
CA ASP A 112 -6.38 -32.17 -5.79
C ASP A 112 -5.99 -33.09 -6.96
N LYS A 113 -5.51 -34.30 -6.64
CA LYS A 113 -5.01 -35.25 -7.66
C LYS A 113 -6.16 -35.78 -8.53
N GLU A 114 -7.37 -35.77 -8.00
CA GLU A 114 -8.62 -36.16 -8.64
C GLU A 114 -9.24 -35.02 -9.44
N GLY A 115 -8.59 -33.85 -9.45
CA GLY A 115 -9.03 -32.68 -10.18
C GLY A 115 -10.24 -31.98 -9.55
N LYS A 116 -10.59 -32.21 -8.29
CA LYS A 116 -11.67 -31.51 -7.57
C LYS A 116 -11.12 -30.24 -6.88
N TRP A 117 -11.98 -29.24 -6.70
CA TRP A 117 -11.62 -28.03 -5.95
C TRP A 117 -11.71 -28.30 -4.46
N THR A 118 -10.55 -28.34 -3.81
CA THR A 118 -10.45 -28.64 -2.38
C THR A 118 -9.99 -27.39 -1.61
N LYS A 119 -10.65 -27.15 -0.48
CA LYS A 119 -10.32 -26.07 0.45
C LYS A 119 -9.20 -26.52 1.37
N ASN A 120 -8.36 -25.58 1.79
CA ASN A 120 -7.41 -25.84 2.86
C ASN A 120 -7.73 -24.95 4.05
N GLU A 121 -8.35 -25.51 5.08
CA GLU A 121 -8.71 -24.80 6.32
C GLU A 121 -7.47 -24.36 7.11
N VAL A 122 -6.32 -25.02 6.92
CA VAL A 122 -5.08 -24.78 7.66
C VAL A 122 -4.19 -23.72 6.99
N ALA A 123 -4.35 -23.49 5.69
CA ALA A 123 -3.49 -22.58 4.93
C ALA A 123 -3.91 -21.11 5.08
N LYS A 124 -3.71 -20.55 6.28
CA LYS A 124 -3.85 -19.10 6.51
C LYS A 124 -3.05 -18.32 5.47
N ALA A 125 -3.68 -17.33 4.85
CA ALA A 125 -3.01 -16.45 3.89
C ALA A 125 -2.09 -15.44 4.60
N ARG A 126 -1.09 -14.96 3.87
CA ARG A 126 -0.26 -13.83 4.28
C ARG A 126 0.01 -12.91 3.11
N ILE A 127 0.23 -11.65 3.44
CA ILE A 127 0.72 -10.63 2.53
C ILE A 127 2.23 -10.77 2.48
N ASN A 128 2.77 -11.04 1.30
CA ASN A 128 4.19 -10.96 1.02
C ASN A 128 4.49 -9.70 0.21
N PHE A 129 5.70 -9.18 0.37
CA PHE A 129 6.23 -8.10 -0.46
C PHE A 129 7.53 -8.57 -1.11
N SER A 130 7.78 -8.08 -2.32
CA SER A 130 9.07 -8.16 -3.00
C SER A 130 9.36 -6.84 -3.70
N LEU A 131 10.60 -6.36 -3.60
CA LEU A 131 11.04 -5.18 -4.35
C LEU A 131 10.82 -5.34 -5.85
N SER A 132 10.62 -4.23 -6.53
CA SER A 132 10.56 -4.22 -7.99
C SER A 132 11.95 -4.59 -8.54
N PRO A 133 12.05 -5.44 -9.58
CA PRO A 133 13.35 -5.82 -10.16
C PRO A 133 14.18 -4.65 -10.66
N SER A 134 13.54 -3.53 -10.98
CA SER A 134 14.21 -2.31 -11.45
C SER A 134 14.77 -1.44 -10.31
N ILE A 135 14.67 -1.87 -9.06
CA ILE A 135 15.19 -1.14 -7.90
C ILE A 135 16.48 -1.79 -7.44
N ASP A 136 17.56 -1.02 -7.48
CA ASP A 136 18.75 -1.31 -6.70
C ASP A 136 18.75 -0.42 -5.44
N LEU A 137 18.69 -1.06 -4.27
CA LEU A 137 18.75 -0.35 -2.99
C LEU A 137 20.11 0.33 -2.78
N LYS A 138 21.18 -0.16 -3.41
CA LYS A 138 22.52 0.43 -3.26
C LYS A 138 22.61 1.78 -3.97
N SER A 139 21.99 1.90 -5.14
CA SER A 139 22.03 3.09 -6.01
C SER A 139 20.76 3.95 -5.96
N LEU A 140 19.99 3.90 -4.86
CA LEU A 140 18.86 4.83 -4.72
C LEU A 140 19.36 6.28 -4.77
N PRO A 141 18.69 7.16 -5.54
CA PRO A 141 19.07 8.57 -5.58
C PRO A 141 18.95 9.18 -4.18
N SER A 142 19.77 10.19 -3.89
CA SER A 142 19.69 10.98 -2.67
C SER A 142 18.71 12.15 -2.83
N PRO A 143 18.07 12.62 -1.76
CA PRO A 143 17.34 13.89 -1.74
C PRO A 143 18.18 15.08 -2.27
N PRO A 144 17.55 16.11 -2.88
CA PRO A 144 16.18 16.17 -3.39
C PRO A 144 16.05 15.48 -4.75
N PHE A 145 14.85 15.02 -5.09
CA PHE A 145 14.59 14.23 -6.29
C PHE A 145 13.78 15.04 -7.30
N ASN A 146 14.11 14.95 -8.59
CA ASN A 146 13.45 15.72 -9.64
C ASN A 146 11.92 15.53 -9.66
N SER A 147 11.21 16.62 -9.95
CA SER A 147 9.76 16.64 -10.11
C SER A 147 9.35 15.60 -11.16
N THR A 148 8.44 14.71 -10.77
CA THR A 148 7.97 13.65 -11.66
C THR A 148 6.97 14.26 -12.65
N SER A 149 6.97 13.83 -13.91
CA SER A 149 6.02 14.33 -14.92
C SER A 149 4.57 14.20 -14.44
N THR A 150 3.89 15.35 -14.34
CA THR A 150 2.47 15.49 -14.01
C THR A 150 1.59 15.66 -15.24
N GLN A 151 2.17 15.63 -16.46
CA GLN A 151 1.46 15.82 -17.73
C GLN A 151 0.27 14.87 -17.94
N TRP A 152 0.33 13.66 -17.37
CA TRP A 152 -0.78 12.72 -17.46
C TRP A 152 -2.01 13.18 -16.67
N ILE A 153 -1.82 14.01 -15.64
CA ILE A 153 -2.86 14.56 -14.78
C ILE A 153 -3.64 15.64 -15.53
N GLU A 154 -2.93 16.48 -16.29
CA GLU A 154 -3.54 17.50 -17.15
C GLU A 154 -4.45 16.88 -18.21
N ASN A 155 -4.09 15.68 -18.69
CA ASN A 155 -4.87 14.91 -19.65
C ASN A 155 -5.88 13.94 -18.99
N TRP A 156 -6.04 13.96 -17.67
CA TRP A 156 -6.94 13.05 -16.97
C TRP A 156 -8.39 13.54 -17.04
N THR A 157 -9.24 12.77 -17.70
CA THR A 157 -10.65 13.12 -17.94
C THR A 157 -11.62 12.47 -16.94
N GLY A 158 -11.11 11.83 -15.88
CA GLY A 158 -11.92 11.04 -14.94
C GLY A 158 -12.35 9.67 -15.46
N LYS A 159 -12.05 9.32 -16.72
CA LYS A 159 -12.48 8.06 -17.36
C LYS A 159 -11.31 7.13 -17.65
N GLY A 160 -11.58 5.82 -17.69
CA GLY A 160 -10.59 4.82 -18.14
C GLY A 160 -9.59 4.40 -17.07
N HIS A 161 -10.03 4.30 -15.81
CA HIS A 161 -9.25 3.85 -14.66
C HIS A 161 -8.42 2.56 -14.91
N SER A 162 -8.96 1.61 -15.69
CA SER A 162 -8.28 0.35 -16.00
C SER A 162 -7.06 0.50 -16.91
N ARG A 163 -6.97 1.59 -17.69
CA ARG A 163 -5.85 1.88 -18.61
C ARG A 163 -4.70 2.61 -17.90
N LEU A 164 -4.93 3.11 -16.70
CA LEU A 164 -3.90 3.75 -15.89
C LEU A 164 -2.93 2.71 -15.32
N SER A 165 -1.66 3.10 -15.22
CA SER A 165 -0.68 2.32 -14.46
C SER A 165 -1.09 2.23 -12.99
N SER A 166 -0.64 1.19 -12.27
CA SER A 166 -1.00 0.98 -10.86
C SER A 166 -0.73 2.21 -10.00
N LYS A 167 0.40 2.90 -10.21
CA LYS A 167 0.72 4.14 -9.47
C LYS A 167 -0.31 5.24 -9.71
N ARG A 168 -0.73 5.45 -10.96
CA ARG A 168 -1.73 6.46 -11.31
C ARG A 168 -3.11 6.11 -10.75
N ARG A 169 -3.48 4.82 -10.79
CA ARG A 169 -4.71 4.33 -10.13
C ARG A 169 -4.71 4.59 -8.64
N ILE A 170 -3.58 4.37 -7.96
CA ILE A 170 -3.42 4.71 -6.54
C ILE A 170 -3.61 6.21 -6.34
N SER A 171 -2.95 7.06 -7.15
CA SER A 171 -3.12 8.51 -7.06
C SER A 171 -4.59 8.95 -7.20
N VAL A 172 -5.31 8.43 -8.20
CA VAL A 172 -6.72 8.80 -8.40
C VAL A 172 -7.58 8.30 -7.24
N SER A 173 -7.38 7.05 -6.78
CA SER A 173 -8.14 6.52 -5.65
C SER A 173 -7.90 7.28 -4.35
N ILE A 174 -6.67 7.76 -4.10
CA ILE A 174 -6.38 8.60 -2.93
C ILE A 174 -7.08 9.96 -3.09
N HIS A 175 -6.96 10.60 -4.25
CA HIS A 175 -7.63 11.87 -4.55
C HIS A 175 -9.15 11.79 -4.32
N GLU A 176 -9.80 10.75 -4.85
CA GLU A 176 -11.25 10.54 -4.69
C GLU A 176 -11.66 10.29 -3.23
N MET A 177 -10.81 9.61 -2.45
CA MET A 177 -11.10 9.27 -1.06
C MET A 177 -10.84 10.43 -0.10
N THR A 178 -9.82 11.26 -0.35
CA THR A 178 -9.36 12.29 0.59
C THR A 178 -9.72 13.72 0.17
N GLY A 179 -10.09 13.94 -1.10
CA GLY A 179 -10.30 15.27 -1.66
C GLY A 179 -9.01 16.05 -1.94
N ILE A 180 -7.83 15.52 -1.60
CA ILE A 180 -6.54 16.17 -1.86
C ILE A 180 -6.34 16.31 -3.37
N PRO A 181 -5.94 17.48 -3.91
CA PRO A 181 -5.75 17.66 -5.35
C PRO A 181 -4.86 16.59 -5.98
N LEU A 182 -5.26 16.05 -7.13
CA LEU A 182 -4.59 14.91 -7.76
C LEU A 182 -3.10 15.18 -8.06
N LYS A 183 -2.74 16.43 -8.37
CA LYS A 183 -1.35 16.85 -8.57
C LYS A 183 -0.54 16.71 -7.28
N GLU A 184 -1.07 17.17 -6.15
CA GLU A 184 -0.45 17.03 -4.83
C GLU A 184 -0.32 15.56 -4.42
N VAL A 185 -1.40 14.79 -4.57
CA VAL A 185 -1.39 13.34 -4.29
C VAL A 185 -0.29 12.65 -5.10
N HIS A 186 -0.12 13.00 -6.38
CA HIS A 186 0.91 12.39 -7.21
C HIS A 186 2.32 12.69 -6.69
N VAL A 187 2.57 13.93 -6.30
CA VAL A 187 3.87 14.38 -5.76
C VAL A 187 4.15 13.69 -4.42
N LEU A 188 3.20 13.74 -3.49
CA LEU A 188 3.31 13.11 -2.18
C LEU A 188 3.46 11.59 -2.27
N LEU A 189 2.74 10.91 -3.18
CA LEU A 189 2.85 9.46 -3.36
C LEU A 189 4.25 9.06 -3.88
N ASN A 190 4.85 9.88 -4.74
CA ASN A 190 6.23 9.65 -5.18
C ASN A 190 7.22 9.79 -4.02
N CYS A 191 7.01 10.80 -3.17
CA CYS A 191 7.81 11.00 -1.97
C CYS A 191 7.65 9.82 -1.00
N LEU A 192 6.42 9.35 -0.77
CA LEU A 192 6.11 8.18 0.05
C LEU A 192 6.89 6.93 -0.39
N PHE A 193 6.81 6.57 -1.67
CA PHE A 193 7.49 5.36 -2.17
C PHE A 193 8.99 5.47 -2.00
N ARG A 194 9.53 6.64 -2.29
CA ARG A 194 10.95 6.93 -2.22
C ARG A 194 11.49 6.88 -0.79
N ASP A 195 10.84 7.57 0.15
CA ASP A 195 11.28 7.62 1.54
C ASP A 195 11.10 6.27 2.24
N THR A 196 10.07 5.51 1.82
CA THR A 196 9.94 4.10 2.22
C THR A 196 11.14 3.26 1.74
N LEU A 197 11.55 3.39 0.48
CA LEU A 197 12.71 2.67 -0.06
C LEU A 197 14.02 3.10 0.60
N PHE A 198 14.19 4.41 0.87
CA PHE A 198 15.35 4.93 1.60
C PHE A 198 15.39 4.41 3.04
N ALA A 199 14.26 4.42 3.75
CA ALA A 199 14.16 3.83 5.08
C ALA A 199 14.53 2.34 5.06
N ILE A 200 14.05 1.59 4.06
CA ILE A 200 14.39 0.16 3.88
C ILE A 200 15.87 -0.02 3.55
N LYS A 201 16.49 0.89 2.78
CA LYS A 201 17.94 0.86 2.51
C LYS A 201 18.73 1.00 3.81
N SER A 202 18.36 1.97 4.63
CA SER A 202 19.14 2.40 5.80
C SER A 202 18.88 1.60 7.07
N ASN A 203 17.77 0.84 7.14
CA ASN A 203 17.34 0.17 8.38
C ASN A 203 17.02 -1.30 8.14
N GLU A 204 17.28 -2.14 9.15
CA GLU A 204 16.88 -3.55 9.12
C GLU A 204 15.36 -3.73 9.20
N LYS A 205 14.68 -2.86 9.95
CA LYS A 205 13.22 -2.89 10.17
C LYS A 205 12.64 -1.49 10.00
N VAL A 206 11.60 -1.39 9.17
CA VAL A 206 10.85 -0.14 8.94
C VAL A 206 9.39 -0.38 9.30
N ASN A 207 8.98 0.12 10.46
CA ASN A 207 7.62 -0.06 10.96
C ASN A 207 6.66 1.06 10.52
N PHE A 208 5.52 0.64 9.99
CA PHE A 208 4.35 1.47 9.71
C PHE A 208 3.27 1.15 10.72
N ALA A 209 2.95 2.13 11.57
CA ALA A 209 2.01 1.97 12.68
C ALA A 209 0.66 1.42 12.19
N LYS A 210 0.14 0.38 12.87
CA LYS A 210 -1.13 -0.32 12.52
C LYS A 210 -1.18 -0.99 11.13
N ARG A 211 -0.11 -0.95 10.33
CA ARG A 211 -0.04 -1.53 8.97
C ARG A 211 0.87 -2.76 8.92
N GLY A 212 2.12 -2.60 9.32
CA GLY A 212 3.11 -3.68 9.25
C GLY A 212 4.54 -3.18 9.27
N THR A 213 5.47 -4.10 9.10
CA THR A 213 6.90 -3.82 9.14
C THR A 213 7.58 -4.40 7.91
N PHE A 214 8.34 -3.56 7.20
CA PHE A 214 9.31 -4.05 6.22
C PHE A 214 10.56 -4.55 6.95
N ILE A 215 11.06 -5.71 6.56
CA ILE A 215 12.23 -6.35 7.16
C ILE A 215 13.25 -6.61 6.04
N LYS A 216 14.42 -6.02 6.16
CA LYS A 216 15.56 -6.20 5.25
C LYS A 216 16.38 -7.41 5.70
N GLY A 217 16.49 -8.41 4.83
CA GLY A 217 17.45 -9.50 4.92
C GLY A 217 18.04 -9.77 3.53
N ASN A 218 18.25 -11.04 3.16
CA ASN A 218 18.62 -11.41 1.77
C ASN A 218 17.60 -10.92 0.73
N ARG A 219 16.35 -10.72 1.16
CA ARG A 219 15.28 -10.07 0.42
C ARG A 219 14.50 -9.18 1.38
N VAL A 220 13.88 -8.13 0.85
CA VAL A 220 12.94 -7.31 1.63
C VAL A 220 11.61 -8.04 1.73
N ASN A 221 11.11 -8.22 2.94
CA ASN A 221 9.80 -8.80 3.23
C ASN A 221 8.91 -7.77 3.93
N PHE A 222 7.59 -7.95 3.85
CA PHE A 222 6.62 -7.19 4.63
C PHE A 222 5.86 -8.13 5.56
N LYS A 223 5.77 -7.78 6.83
CA LYS A 223 4.98 -8.48 7.84
C LYS A 223 3.84 -7.56 8.30
N ALA A 224 2.62 -7.88 7.89
CA ALA A 224 1.43 -7.14 8.29
C ALA A 224 1.16 -7.28 9.80
N THR A 225 0.57 -6.24 10.41
CA THR A 225 0.00 -6.35 11.77
C THR A 225 -1.33 -7.08 11.74
N PRO A 226 -1.79 -7.68 12.85
CA PRO A 226 -3.13 -8.30 12.92
C PRO A 226 -4.25 -7.33 12.53
N SER A 227 -4.17 -6.06 12.95
CA SER A 227 -5.14 -5.02 12.55
C SER A 227 -5.24 -4.86 11.03
N PHE A 228 -4.09 -4.90 10.34
CA PHE A 228 -4.05 -4.79 8.89
C PHE A 228 -4.51 -6.07 8.21
N GLU A 229 -4.16 -7.24 8.74
CA GLU A 229 -4.67 -8.53 8.26
C GLU A 229 -6.20 -8.63 8.38
N ARG A 230 -6.79 -8.07 9.45
CA ARG A 230 -8.25 -7.99 9.61
C ARG A 230 -8.89 -7.06 8.58
N LYS A 231 -8.34 -5.85 8.41
CA LYS A 231 -8.80 -4.91 7.36
C LYS A 231 -8.68 -5.51 5.96
N PHE A 232 -7.66 -6.34 5.75
CA PHE A 232 -7.45 -7.07 4.51
C PHE A 232 -8.43 -8.26 4.34
N GLY A 233 -9.07 -8.73 5.42
CA GLY A 233 -9.98 -9.88 5.42
C GLY A 233 -9.27 -11.24 5.47
N LEU A 234 -8.07 -11.30 6.04
CA LEU A 234 -7.31 -12.54 6.23
C LEU A 234 -7.58 -13.21 7.59
N ILE A 235 -8.04 -12.44 8.56
CA ILE A 235 -8.45 -12.88 9.89
C ILE A 235 -9.74 -12.15 10.27
N GLU A 236 -10.55 -12.77 11.12
CA GLU A 236 -11.80 -12.21 11.65
C GLU A 236 -11.55 -11.13 12.73
#